data_AF-A0A8X6SE68-F1
#
_entry.id   AF-A0A8X6SE68-F1
#
_cell.length_a   1.000
_cell.length_b   1.000
_cell.length_c   1.000
_cell.angle_alpha   90.00
_cell.angle_beta   90.00
_cell.angle_gamma   90.00
#
_symmetry.space_group_name_H-M   'P 1'
#
loop_
_entity.id
_entity.type
_entity.pdbx_description
1 polymer ?
#
loop_
_entity_poly.entity_id
_entity_poly.type
_entity_poly.pdbx_seq_one_letter_code
_entity_poly.pdbx_strand_id
1 'polypeptide(L)'
;MPDYDTSEISLERKKKLVPWVLRFINNVRSRISDRKKGQSSLDELESAEIQLIRYVQDQSFTVEKLISNLSVFRDDNNIIRVKTRITERIDAPNFLSSILLPNIFTQRLVEPFHLKNLHAGTQLLLSIIREKYWIIGGRRSVRKKWNVRVKCRRFKSKSPMTDPVSLPSDRVKDAAVFEVVSVDLAGPLYVKR
;
A
#
# COMPACT_ATOMS: atom_id res chain seq x y z
N MET A 1 -22.58 0.86 -8.02
CA MET A 1 -21.62 -0.09 -8.62
C MET A 1 -20.35 -0.06 -7.79
N PRO A 2 -19.93 -1.15 -7.13
CA PRO A 2 -18.65 -1.15 -6.43
C PRO A 2 -17.53 -1.22 -7.45
N ASP A 3 -16.66 -0.21 -7.46
CA ASP A 3 -15.41 -0.18 -8.23
C ASP A 3 -14.56 -1.40 -7.86
N TYR A 4 -14.63 -2.47 -8.66
CA TYR A 4 -13.75 -3.62 -8.49
C TYR A 4 -12.33 -3.18 -8.92
N ASP A 5 -11.44 -2.99 -7.95
CA ASP A 5 -10.12 -2.40 -8.17
C ASP A 5 -9.25 -3.35 -9.01
N THR A 6 -9.07 -2.98 -10.29
CA THR A 6 -8.28 -3.71 -11.29
C THR A 6 -6.83 -3.96 -10.87
N SER A 7 -6.31 -3.21 -9.90
CA SER A 7 -4.96 -3.39 -9.36
C SER A 7 -4.81 -4.61 -8.44
N GLU A 8 -5.86 -4.99 -7.70
CA GLU A 8 -5.86 -6.16 -6.83
C GLU A 8 -5.86 -7.45 -7.66
N ILE A 9 -6.66 -7.46 -8.73
CA ILE A 9 -6.65 -8.49 -9.78
C ILE A 9 -5.25 -8.60 -10.42
N SER A 10 -4.53 -7.49 -10.62
CA SER A 10 -3.22 -7.51 -11.29
C SER A 10 -2.14 -8.21 -10.47
N LEU A 11 -2.10 -8.05 -9.15
CA LEU A 11 -1.05 -8.68 -8.33
C LEU A 11 -1.34 -10.15 -8.10
N GLU A 12 -2.59 -10.53 -7.82
CA GLU A 12 -2.97 -11.94 -7.65
C GLU A 12 -2.78 -12.74 -8.94
N ARG A 13 -3.06 -12.14 -10.11
CA ARG A 13 -2.72 -12.75 -11.41
C ARG A 13 -1.21 -12.95 -11.59
N LYS A 14 -0.38 -11.99 -11.15
CA LYS A 14 1.09 -12.10 -11.23
C LYS A 14 1.65 -13.14 -10.26
N LYS A 15 1.09 -13.26 -9.06
CA LYS A 15 1.42 -14.32 -8.10
C LYS A 15 1.13 -15.71 -8.64
N LYS A 16 0.10 -15.85 -9.48
CA LYS A 16 -0.18 -17.13 -10.17
C LYS A 16 0.77 -17.38 -11.34
N LEU A 17 1.18 -16.35 -12.07
CA LEU A 17 2.04 -16.52 -13.26
C LEU A 17 3.41 -17.14 -12.94
N VAL A 18 4.09 -16.67 -11.89
CA VAL A 18 5.44 -17.13 -11.54
C VAL A 18 5.50 -18.65 -11.28
N PRO A 19 4.61 -19.25 -10.46
CA PRO A 19 4.53 -20.70 -10.29
C PRO A 19 4.31 -21.45 -11.61
N TRP A 20 3.47 -20.94 -12.51
CA TRP A 20 3.26 -21.56 -13.83
C TRP A 20 4.51 -21.55 -14.69
N VAL A 21 5.27 -20.44 -14.69
CA VAL A 21 6.55 -20.34 -15.40
C VAL A 21 7.57 -21.31 -14.81
N LEU A 22 7.70 -21.36 -13.48
CA LEU A 22 8.63 -22.28 -12.81
C LEU A 22 8.26 -23.75 -13.05
N ARG A 23 6.96 -24.07 -12.99
CA ARG A 23 6.46 -25.41 -13.32
C ARG A 23 6.75 -25.77 -14.77
N PHE A 24 6.56 -24.85 -15.71
CA PHE A 24 6.89 -25.09 -17.11
C PHE A 24 8.38 -25.42 -17.27
N ILE A 25 9.27 -24.61 -16.69
CA ILE A 25 10.72 -24.84 -16.72
C ILE A 25 11.06 -26.21 -16.14
N ASN A 26 10.49 -26.58 -14.99
CA ASN A 26 10.72 -27.88 -14.37
C ASN A 26 10.17 -29.03 -15.23
N ASN A 27 8.97 -28.91 -15.79
CA ASN A 27 8.37 -29.94 -16.63
C ASN A 27 9.13 -30.19 -17.94
N VAL A 28 9.79 -29.16 -18.50
CA VAL A 28 10.66 -29.31 -19.68
C VAL A 28 11.94 -30.07 -19.32
N ARG A 29 12.43 -29.93 -18.08
CA ARG A 29 13.63 -30.61 -17.57
C ARG A 29 13.36 -32.02 -17.01
N SER A 30 12.10 -32.35 -16.76
CA SER A 30 11.68 -33.65 -16.20
C SER A 30 11.21 -34.64 -17.27
N ARG A 31 11.28 -35.94 -16.94
CA ARG A 31 10.69 -37.02 -17.72
C ARG A 31 9.17 -36.82 -17.80
N ILE A 32 8.55 -37.35 -18.86
CA ILE A 32 7.11 -37.18 -19.12
C ILE A 32 6.24 -37.68 -17.96
N SER A 33 6.66 -38.76 -17.28
CA SER A 33 6.00 -39.34 -16.11
C SER A 33 5.92 -38.40 -14.91
N ASP A 34 6.93 -37.53 -14.74
CA ASP A 34 7.12 -36.72 -13.53
C ASP A 34 6.58 -35.30 -13.73
N ARG A 35 5.97 -35.02 -14.89
CA ARG A 35 5.43 -33.71 -15.22
C ARG A 35 4.18 -33.43 -14.39
N LYS A 36 4.19 -32.33 -13.66
CA LYS A 36 3.04 -31.86 -12.90
C LYS A 36 1.98 -31.27 -13.84
N LYS A 37 0.73 -31.69 -13.67
CA LYS A 37 -0.45 -31.26 -14.44
C LYS A 37 -1.53 -30.72 -13.49
N GLY A 38 -2.53 -30.02 -14.02
CA GLY A 38 -3.66 -29.49 -13.23
C GLY A 38 -3.39 -28.11 -12.61
N GLN A 39 -4.17 -27.73 -11.60
CA GLN A 39 -4.02 -26.42 -10.93
C GLN A 39 -2.70 -26.34 -10.14
N SER A 40 -2.24 -25.12 -9.87
CA SER A 40 -1.03 -24.87 -9.06
C SER A 40 -1.26 -25.30 -7.61
N SER A 41 -0.36 -26.12 -7.06
CA SER A 41 -0.41 -26.51 -5.64
C SER A 41 -0.06 -25.30 -4.75
N LEU A 42 -0.50 -25.33 -3.49
CA LEU A 42 -0.06 -24.36 -2.47
C LEU A 42 1.46 -24.36 -2.32
N ASP A 43 2.09 -25.54 -2.31
CA ASP A 43 3.56 -25.65 -2.19
C ASP A 43 4.30 -24.97 -3.34
N GLU A 44 3.72 -25.00 -4.55
CA GLU A 44 4.31 -24.33 -5.71
C GLU A 44 4.15 -22.81 -5.62
N LEU A 45 3.05 -22.33 -5.05
CA LEU A 45 2.83 -20.91 -4.79
C LEU A 45 3.82 -20.38 -3.76
N GLU A 46 4.02 -21.12 -2.66
CA GLU A 46 4.98 -20.76 -1.62
C GLU A 46 6.42 -20.81 -2.13
N SER A 47 6.78 -21.89 -2.84
CA SER A 47 8.11 -22.02 -3.44
C SER A 47 8.39 -20.90 -4.45
N ALA A 48 7.40 -20.52 -5.25
CA ALA A 48 7.52 -19.43 -6.20
C ALA A 48 7.69 -18.07 -5.50
N GLU A 49 6.95 -17.83 -4.41
CA GLU A 49 7.08 -16.61 -3.61
C GLU A 49 8.50 -16.51 -3.02
N ILE A 50 9.00 -17.60 -2.43
CA ILE A 50 10.35 -17.69 -1.87
C ILE A 50 11.42 -17.40 -2.94
N GLN A 51 11.33 -18.04 -4.11
CA GLN A 51 12.30 -17.83 -5.19
C GLN A 51 12.27 -16.38 -5.71
N LEU A 52 11.09 -15.78 -5.84
CA LEU A 52 10.96 -14.39 -6.27
C LEU A 52 11.60 -13.43 -5.25
N ILE A 53 11.36 -13.65 -3.96
CA ILE A 53 11.95 -12.84 -2.88
C ILE A 53 13.46 -12.95 -2.91
N ARG A 54 14.00 -14.16 -3.01
CA ARG A 54 15.45 -14.41 -3.11
C ARG A 54 16.06 -13.67 -4.29
N TYR A 55 15.45 -13.81 -5.47
CA TYR A 55 15.91 -13.10 -6.68
C TYR A 55 15.94 -11.58 -6.47
N VAL A 56 14.87 -11.01 -5.90
CA VAL A 56 14.80 -9.56 -5.61
C VAL A 56 15.88 -9.13 -4.62
N GLN A 57 16.16 -9.94 -3.61
CA GLN A 57 17.19 -9.67 -2.61
C GLN A 57 18.59 -9.77 -3.21
N ASP A 58 18.90 -10.81 -3.96
CA ASP A 58 20.22 -11.00 -4.60
C ASP A 58 20.55 -9.85 -5.56
N GLN A 59 19.56 -9.37 -6.32
CA GLN A 59 19.72 -8.23 -7.23
C GLN A 59 19.89 -6.88 -6.51
N SER A 60 19.41 -6.76 -5.27
CA SER A 60 19.35 -5.46 -4.57
C SER A 60 20.33 -5.33 -3.40
N PHE A 61 20.75 -6.44 -2.82
CA PHE A 61 21.56 -6.52 -1.61
C PHE A 61 22.87 -7.25 -1.88
N THR A 62 23.61 -6.78 -2.88
CA THR A 62 24.91 -7.33 -3.27
C THR A 62 26.06 -6.78 -2.40
N VAL A 63 25.82 -5.70 -1.64
CA VAL A 63 26.84 -5.00 -0.83
C VAL A 63 26.33 -4.79 0.59
N GLU A 64 27.02 -5.38 1.56
CA GLU A 64 26.71 -5.37 3.00
C GLU A 64 26.56 -3.94 3.58
N LYS A 65 27.14 -2.93 2.91
CA LYS A 65 27.09 -1.51 3.32
C LYS A 65 25.68 -0.93 3.50
N LEU A 66 24.66 -1.44 2.80
CA LEU A 66 23.29 -0.93 2.92
C LEU A 66 22.55 -1.39 4.19
N ILE A 67 23.15 -2.33 4.93
CA ILE A 67 22.49 -3.03 6.03
C ILE A 67 23.10 -2.69 7.40
N SER A 68 24.14 -1.85 7.47
CA SER A 68 24.92 -1.58 8.69
C SER A 68 24.10 -1.13 9.91
N ASN A 69 22.91 -0.56 9.70
CA ASN A 69 22.05 -0.07 10.77
C ASN A 69 20.87 -1.01 11.11
N LEU A 70 20.79 -2.17 10.48
CA LEU A 70 19.73 -3.17 10.66
C LEU A 70 20.35 -4.50 11.10
N SER A 71 19.82 -5.09 12.17
CA SER A 71 20.19 -6.44 12.56
C SER A 71 19.53 -7.43 11.61
N VAL A 72 20.28 -8.00 10.67
CA VAL A 72 19.77 -8.95 9.69
C VAL A 72 20.43 -10.32 9.80
N PHE A 73 19.74 -11.35 9.32
CA PHE A 73 20.26 -12.70 9.19
C PHE A 73 19.61 -13.39 7.98
N ARG A 74 20.18 -14.51 7.52
CA ARG A 74 19.56 -15.36 6.49
C ARG A 74 18.84 -16.52 7.16
N ASP A 75 17.63 -16.82 6.70
CA ASP A 75 16.87 -18.00 7.14
C ASP A 75 17.28 -19.27 6.36
N ASP A 76 16.65 -20.41 6.67
CA ASP A 76 16.90 -21.70 6.03
C ASP A 76 16.59 -21.69 4.52
N ASN A 77 15.76 -20.75 4.06
CA ASN A 77 15.44 -20.55 2.65
C ASN A 77 16.43 -19.59 1.95
N ASN A 78 17.49 -19.17 2.64
CA ASN A 78 18.47 -18.17 2.19
C ASN A 78 17.82 -16.80 1.88
N ILE A 79 16.76 -16.44 2.61
CA ILE A 79 16.12 -15.13 2.56
C ILE A 79 16.69 -14.25 3.67
N ILE A 80 17.03 -13.01 3.35
CA ILE A 80 17.46 -12.00 4.31
C ILE A 80 16.25 -11.51 5.11
N ARG A 81 16.31 -11.65 6.44
CA ARG A 81 15.30 -11.20 7.40
C ARG A 81 15.88 -10.20 8.39
N VAL A 82 15.01 -9.37 8.96
CA VAL A 82 15.33 -8.42 10.00
C VAL A 82 14.97 -9.02 11.37
N LYS A 83 15.94 -9.07 12.28
CA LYS A 83 15.72 -9.46 13.67
C LYS A 83 15.05 -8.30 14.41
N THR A 84 13.87 -8.54 14.98
CA THR A 84 13.18 -7.55 15.81
C THR A 84 13.59 -7.67 17.28
N ARG A 85 13.14 -6.76 18.14
CA ARG A 85 13.41 -6.81 19.59
C ARG A 85 12.50 -7.77 20.35
N ILE A 86 11.53 -8.38 19.67
CA ILE A 86 10.48 -9.21 20.28
C ILE A 86 10.65 -10.70 19.96
N THR A 87 11.88 -11.15 19.67
CA THR A 87 12.15 -12.52 19.22
C THR A 87 11.76 -13.61 20.21
N GLU A 88 11.68 -13.30 21.51
CA GLU A 88 11.29 -14.25 22.56
C GLU A 88 9.77 -14.44 22.68
N ARG A 89 8.97 -13.68 21.91
CA ARG A 89 7.51 -13.81 21.92
C ARG A 89 7.10 -15.02 21.09
N ILE A 90 6.14 -15.80 21.58
CA ILE A 90 5.44 -16.82 20.78
C ILE A 90 4.47 -16.11 19.84
N ASP A 91 4.85 -15.96 18.58
CA ASP A 91 4.05 -15.33 17.53
C ASP A 91 4.45 -15.87 16.14
N ALA A 92 3.79 -15.41 15.09
CA ALA A 92 4.10 -15.81 13.71
C ALA A 92 5.57 -15.51 13.36
N PRO A 93 6.29 -16.44 12.70
CA PRO A 93 7.72 -16.29 12.44
C PRO A 93 8.05 -15.06 11.58
N ASN A 94 7.15 -14.70 10.66
CA ASN A 94 7.25 -13.49 9.83
C ASN A 94 7.10 -12.19 10.64
N PHE A 95 6.33 -12.21 11.72
CA PHE A 95 6.15 -11.07 12.61
C PHE A 95 7.38 -10.85 13.50
N LEU A 96 7.94 -11.94 14.02
CA LEU A 96 9.18 -11.93 14.80
C LEU A 96 10.39 -11.54 13.94
N SER A 97 10.41 -12.02 12.70
CA SER A 97 11.52 -11.83 11.75
C SER A 97 11.01 -11.51 10.34
N SER A 98 10.77 -10.22 10.11
CA SER A 98 10.20 -9.74 8.85
C SER A 98 11.20 -9.86 7.70
N ILE A 99 10.69 -10.16 6.50
CA ILE A 99 11.49 -10.31 5.29
C ILE A 99 11.99 -8.95 4.81
N LEU A 100 13.29 -8.79 4.63
CA LEU A 100 13.86 -7.53 4.15
C LEU A 100 13.55 -7.31 2.67
N LEU A 101 12.94 -6.18 2.31
CA LEU A 101 12.66 -5.83 0.92
C LEU A 101 13.29 -4.50 0.51
N PRO A 102 13.83 -4.41 -0.71
CA PRO A 102 14.33 -3.15 -1.28
C PRO A 102 13.15 -2.26 -1.68
N ASN A 103 13.36 -0.95 -1.73
CA ASN A 103 12.30 0.00 -2.06
C ASN A 103 11.71 -0.20 -3.48
N ILE A 104 12.51 -0.68 -4.44
CA ILE A 104 12.22 -0.68 -5.89
C ILE A 104 10.90 -1.39 -6.24
N PHE A 105 10.56 -2.47 -5.52
CA PHE A 105 9.34 -3.26 -5.78
C PHE A 105 8.16 -2.91 -4.88
N THR A 106 8.37 -2.02 -3.91
CA THR A 106 7.47 -1.90 -2.76
C THR A 106 6.25 -1.02 -3.04
N GLN A 107 6.30 -0.14 -4.03
CA GLN A 107 5.13 0.65 -4.41
C GLN A 107 3.98 -0.22 -4.91
N ARG A 108 4.28 -1.30 -5.66
CA ARG A 108 3.29 -2.27 -6.12
C ARG A 108 2.84 -3.21 -5.00
N LEU A 109 3.72 -3.49 -4.04
CA LEU A 109 3.38 -4.27 -2.86
C LEU A 109 2.45 -3.51 -1.90
N VAL A 110 2.65 -2.21 -1.69
CA VAL A 110 1.84 -1.38 -0.76
C VAL A 110 0.39 -1.24 -1.21
N GLU A 111 0.14 -1.18 -2.52
CA GLU A 111 -1.19 -0.96 -3.10
C GLU A 111 -2.28 -1.96 -2.67
N PRO A 112 -2.11 -3.29 -2.80
CA PRO A 112 -3.11 -4.25 -2.33
C PRO A 112 -3.37 -4.12 -0.83
N PHE A 113 -2.35 -3.90 0.00
CA PHE A 113 -2.56 -3.70 1.44
C PHE A 113 -3.34 -2.41 1.72
N HIS A 114 -3.10 -1.35 0.94
CA HIS A 114 -3.83 -0.09 1.09
C HIS A 114 -5.32 -0.24 0.76
N LEU A 115 -5.65 -1.00 -0.29
CA LEU A 115 -7.01 -1.25 -0.73
C LEU A 115 -7.74 -2.23 0.19
N LYS A 116 -7.12 -3.37 0.50
CA LYS A 116 -7.65 -4.38 1.41
C LYS A 116 -7.97 -3.83 2.80
N ASN A 117 -7.19 -2.84 3.26
CA ASN A 117 -7.40 -2.17 4.55
C ASN A 117 -8.12 -0.82 4.40
N LEU A 118 -9.02 -0.70 3.42
CA LEU A 118 -9.97 0.42 3.30
C LEU A 118 -9.32 1.80 3.38
N HIS A 119 -8.25 2.01 2.61
CA HIS A 119 -7.50 3.26 2.58
C HIS A 119 -6.83 3.67 3.90
N ALA A 120 -6.48 2.69 4.74
CA ALA A 120 -5.73 2.88 5.98
C ALA A 120 -4.61 3.93 5.87
N GLY A 121 -4.50 4.76 6.92
CA GLY A 121 -3.47 5.79 7.03
C GLY A 121 -2.06 5.21 6.98
N THR A 122 -1.08 6.07 6.69
CA THR A 122 0.33 5.66 6.50
C THR A 122 0.89 4.84 7.68
N GLN A 123 0.55 5.21 8.92
CA GLN A 123 1.06 4.51 10.11
C GLN A 123 0.50 3.09 10.21
N LEU A 124 -0.83 2.94 10.13
CA LEU A 124 -1.50 1.66 10.20
C LEU A 124 -1.03 0.72 9.08
N LEU A 125 -0.99 1.24 7.85
CA LEU A 125 -0.54 0.48 6.69
C LEU A 125 0.92 0.02 6.81
N LEU A 126 1.79 0.86 7.38
CA LEU A 126 3.17 0.49 7.66
C LEU A 126 3.27 -0.62 8.71
N SER A 127 2.43 -0.59 9.76
CA SER A 127 2.38 -1.64 10.79
C SER A 127 1.94 -2.98 10.19
N ILE A 128 0.85 -2.99 9.41
CA ILE A 128 0.35 -4.20 8.75
C ILE A 128 1.39 -4.81 7.82
N ILE A 129 2.07 -3.98 7.02
CA ILE A 129 3.11 -4.47 6.10
C ILE A 129 4.29 -5.06 6.88
N ARG A 130 4.64 -4.48 8.03
CA ARG A 130 5.74 -4.96 8.90
C ARG A 130 5.47 -6.32 9.53
N GLU A 131 4.24 -6.81 9.54
CA GLU A 131 3.96 -8.18 9.99
C GLU A 131 4.59 -9.25 9.09
N LYS A 132 4.88 -8.92 7.82
CA LYS A 132 5.57 -9.84 6.89
C LYS A 132 6.86 -9.24 6.30
N TYR A 133 6.88 -7.93 6.03
CA TYR A 133 7.92 -7.29 5.23
C TYR A 133 8.54 -6.07 5.91
N TRP A 134 9.86 -6.06 6.00
CA TRP A 134 10.63 -4.89 6.36
C TRP A 134 11.14 -4.16 5.12
N ILE A 135 10.48 -3.07 4.75
CA ILE A 135 10.85 -2.30 3.55
C ILE A 135 11.88 -1.23 3.91
N ILE A 136 13.02 -1.19 3.20
CA ILE A 136 13.97 -0.09 3.32
C ILE A 136 13.33 1.22 2.90
N GLY A 137 13.30 2.19 3.81
CA GLY A 137 12.59 3.46 3.59
C GLY A 137 11.06 3.30 3.49
N GLY A 138 10.48 2.22 4.04
CA GLY A 138 9.07 1.85 3.85
C GLY A 138 8.07 2.95 4.15
N ARG A 139 8.30 3.78 5.18
CA ARG A 139 7.43 4.94 5.47
C ARG A 139 7.31 5.90 4.28
N ARG A 140 8.42 6.15 3.57
CA ARG A 140 8.45 7.01 2.38
C ARG A 140 7.62 6.38 1.24
N SER A 141 7.79 5.07 1.01
CA SER A 141 7.07 4.33 -0.03
C SER A 141 5.57 4.28 0.24
N VAL A 142 5.18 4.00 1.49
CA VAL A 142 3.77 4.00 1.93
C VAL A 142 3.15 5.38 1.77
N ARG A 143 3.83 6.43 2.28
CA ARG A 143 3.34 7.81 2.18
C ARG A 143 3.19 8.27 0.73
N LYS A 144 4.13 7.89 -0.15
CA LYS A 144 4.06 8.21 -1.58
C LYS A 144 2.81 7.61 -2.22
N LYS A 145 2.55 6.32 -1.99
CA LYS A 145 1.35 5.66 -2.55
C LYS A 145 0.05 6.25 -1.99
N TRP A 146 0.03 6.53 -0.70
CA TRP A 146 -1.12 7.12 -0.02
C TRP A 146 -1.46 8.53 -0.56
N ASN A 147 -0.47 9.38 -0.80
CA ASN A 147 -0.67 10.75 -1.31
C ASN A 147 -1.17 10.80 -2.77
N VAL A 148 -0.87 9.79 -3.59
CA VAL A 148 -1.28 9.75 -5.00
C VAL A 148 -2.77 9.41 -5.15
N ARG A 149 -3.37 8.68 -4.21
CA ARG A 149 -4.77 8.27 -4.29
C ARG A 149 -5.71 9.44 -3.96
N VAL A 150 -6.57 9.79 -4.92
CA VAL A 150 -7.55 10.89 -4.81
C VAL A 150 -8.47 10.71 -3.60
N LYS A 151 -8.99 9.50 -3.37
CA LYS A 151 -9.84 9.18 -2.20
C LYS A 151 -9.16 9.62 -0.89
N CYS A 152 -7.91 9.19 -0.67
CA CYS A 152 -7.14 9.55 0.52
C CYS A 152 -6.87 11.05 0.63
N ARG A 153 -6.55 11.71 -0.49
CA ARG A 153 -6.31 13.17 -0.50
C ARG A 153 -7.57 13.95 -0.13
N ARG A 154 -8.74 13.51 -0.58
CA ARG A 154 -10.05 14.10 -0.23
C ARG A 154 -10.36 13.92 1.25
N PHE A 155 -10.16 12.73 1.82
CA PHE A 155 -10.37 12.54 3.26
C PHE A 155 -9.36 13.29 4.14
N LYS A 156 -8.18 13.61 3.60
CA LYS A 156 -7.17 14.43 4.31
C LYS A 156 -7.45 15.92 4.25
N SER A 157 -8.14 16.41 3.22
CA SER A 157 -8.25 17.84 2.98
C SER A 157 -8.87 18.51 4.19
N LYS A 158 -8.14 19.47 4.76
CA LYS A 158 -8.69 20.36 5.77
C LYS A 158 -9.53 21.42 5.07
N SER A 159 -10.55 21.93 5.75
CA SER A 159 -11.22 23.14 5.32
C SER A 159 -10.18 24.25 5.11
N PRO A 160 -10.30 25.05 4.05
CA PRO A 160 -9.41 26.20 3.88
C PRO A 160 -9.54 27.09 5.11
N MET A 161 -8.42 27.29 5.81
CA MET A 161 -8.33 28.35 6.78
C MET A 161 -8.09 29.62 5.98
N THR A 162 -9.16 30.38 5.79
CA THR A 162 -9.09 31.72 5.23
C THR A 162 -8.88 32.68 6.39
N ASP A 163 -7.97 33.64 6.22
CA ASP A 163 -7.92 34.79 7.13
C ASP A 163 -9.30 35.48 7.12
N PRO A 164 -9.78 35.96 8.27
CA PRO A 164 -11.05 36.65 8.33
C PRO A 164 -10.98 37.87 7.40
N VAL A 165 -11.85 37.89 6.38
CA VAL A 165 -11.97 39.03 5.47
C VAL A 165 -12.71 40.14 6.20
N SER A 166 -12.24 41.38 6.07
CA SER A 166 -12.92 42.55 6.60
C SER A 166 -14.34 42.64 6.03
N LEU A 167 -15.33 42.85 6.89
CA LEU A 167 -16.70 43.07 6.46
C LEU A 167 -16.78 44.34 5.60
N PRO A 168 -17.66 44.38 4.56
CA PRO A 168 -17.93 45.60 3.81
C PRO A 168 -18.36 46.74 4.74
N SER A 169 -18.01 47.98 4.42
CA SER A 169 -18.36 49.17 5.22
C SER A 169 -19.85 49.26 5.51
N ASP A 170 -20.69 48.91 4.52
CA ASP A 170 -22.15 48.94 4.67
C ASP A 170 -22.71 47.92 5.68
N ARG A 171 -21.90 46.95 6.12
CA ARG A 171 -22.27 45.99 7.19
C ARG A 171 -21.86 46.44 8.59
N VAL A 172 -21.07 47.51 8.71
CA VAL A 172 -20.43 47.91 9.99
C VAL A 172 -20.66 49.38 10.34
N LYS A 173 -20.85 50.25 9.34
CA LYS A 173 -21.14 51.67 9.58
C LYS A 173 -22.50 51.84 10.23
N ASP A 174 -22.64 52.86 11.06
CA ASP A 174 -23.95 53.33 11.51
C ASP A 174 -24.72 53.84 10.29
N ALA A 175 -25.98 53.40 10.15
CA ALA A 175 -26.81 53.71 9.00
C ALA A 175 -28.22 54.10 9.45
N ALA A 176 -28.85 55.04 8.75
CA ALA A 176 -30.23 55.42 8.98
C ALA A 176 -31.20 54.30 8.55
N VAL A 177 -32.45 54.40 9.01
CA VAL A 177 -33.50 53.44 8.63
C VAL A 177 -33.65 53.44 7.10
N PHE A 178 -33.57 52.26 6.48
CA PHE A 178 -33.63 52.04 5.02
C PHE A 178 -32.43 52.56 4.20
N GLU A 179 -31.32 52.99 4.82
CA GLU A 179 -30.12 53.43 4.09
C GLU A 179 -29.36 52.27 3.42
N VAL A 180 -29.28 51.13 4.10
CA VAL A 180 -28.64 49.91 3.57
C VAL A 180 -29.70 48.83 3.42
N VAL A 181 -29.97 48.41 2.19
CA VAL A 181 -30.95 47.37 1.86
C VAL A 181 -30.27 46.25 1.08
N SER A 182 -30.49 45.01 1.50
CA SER A 182 -30.07 43.82 0.75
C SER A 182 -31.28 43.14 0.13
N VAL A 183 -31.21 42.86 -1.17
CA VAL A 183 -32.20 42.04 -1.87
C VAL A 183 -31.57 40.68 -2.15
N ASP A 184 -32.24 39.62 -1.73
CA ASP A 184 -31.87 38.25 -2.08
C ASP A 184 -33.06 37.57 -2.76
N LEU A 185 -32.77 36.74 -3.76
CA LEU A 185 -33.78 35.96 -4.46
C LEU A 185 -33.74 34.54 -3.91
N ALA A 186 -34.82 34.14 -3.24
CA ALA A 186 -35.01 32.74 -2.91
C ALA A 186 -35.12 31.90 -4.20
N GLY A 187 -34.54 30.69 -4.18
CA GLY A 187 -34.49 29.77 -5.32
C GLY A 187 -35.86 29.39 -5.90
N PRO A 188 -35.90 28.56 -6.97
CA PRO A 188 -37.10 28.38 -7.79
C PRO A 188 -38.32 27.96 -6.97
N LEU A 189 -39.31 28.84 -6.92
CA LEU A 189 -40.62 28.60 -6.33
C LEU A 189 -41.52 27.98 -7.42
N TYR A 190 -41.69 26.66 -7.38
CA TYR A 190 -42.63 25.97 -8.24
C TYR A 190 -44.05 26.20 -7.72
N VAL A 191 -44.82 27.03 -8.41
CA VAL A 191 -46.25 27.18 -8.16
C VAL A 191 -46.94 25.92 -8.71
N LYS A 192 -47.49 25.07 -7.83
CA LYS A 192 -48.39 24.01 -8.25
C LYS A 192 -49.66 24.66 -8.82
N ARG A 193 -50.00 24.28 -10.05
CA ARG A 193 -51.26 24.64 -10.69
C ARG A 193 -52.38 23.74 -10.23
#